data_AF-A0A4Y7SS81-F1
#
_entry.id   AF-A0A4Y7SS81-F1
#
_cell.length_a   1.000
_cell.length_b   1.000
_cell.length_c   1.000
_cell.angle_alpha   90.00
_cell.angle_beta   90.00
_cell.angle_gamma   90.00
#
_symmetry.space_group_name_H-M   'P 1'
#
loop_
_entity.id
_entity.type
_entity.pdbx_description
1 polymer ?
#
loop_
_entity_poly.entity_id
_entity_poly.type
_entity_poly.pdbx_seq_one_letter_code
_entity_poly.pdbx_strand_id
1 'polypeptide(L)'
;PYDPPRLEAYLYHCGISGSDCLGPKLVYRTSRDKEPFTPPAGPDAPRRLMELCSAPRNHKLARDNLWEVVCPEVVKLLDKHDINWTSIDLVRFAWEAESDEEATRDANGYYISGPDGPLHFTPVTIWVGVDPGSTTSEKAHHASVEILALLQQHDVTDVEVAYRESR
;
A
#
# COMPACT_ATOMS: atom_id res chain seq x y z
N PRO A 1 -7.93 2.02 17.94
CA PRO A 1 -7.89 0.61 17.47
C PRO A 1 -7.35 0.41 16.04
N TYR A 2 -7.13 1.49 15.28
CA TYR A 2 -6.68 1.43 13.89
C TYR A 2 -5.17 1.56 13.73
N ASP A 3 -4.45 1.93 14.78
CA ASP A 3 -3.00 2.08 14.72
C ASP A 3 -2.33 0.73 14.41
N PRO A 4 -1.37 0.71 13.46
CA PRO A 4 -0.54 -0.47 13.26
C PRO A 4 0.34 -0.71 14.49
N PRO A 5 0.63 -1.98 14.84
CA PRO A 5 1.68 -2.31 15.77
C PRO A 5 2.99 -1.58 15.44
N ARG A 6 3.76 -1.22 16.46
CA ARG A 6 4.97 -0.39 16.31
C ARG A 6 5.96 -0.97 15.28
N LEU A 7 6.19 -2.28 15.28
CA LEU A 7 7.12 -2.88 14.30
C LEU A 7 6.61 -2.74 12.87
N GLU A 8 5.33 -3.01 12.64
CA GLU A 8 4.71 -2.82 11.33
C GLU A 8 4.81 -1.35 10.89
N ALA A 9 4.50 -0.40 11.78
CA ALA A 9 4.57 1.02 11.46
C ALA A 9 5.92 1.47 10.87
N TYR A 10 7.04 0.90 11.36
CA TYR A 10 8.38 1.30 10.94
C TYR A 10 9.05 0.37 9.93
N LEU A 11 8.55 -0.86 9.76
CA LEU A 11 9.17 -1.87 8.90
C LEU A 11 8.29 -2.31 7.73
N TYR A 12 7.02 -1.87 7.67
CA TYR A 12 6.14 -2.26 6.57
C TYR A 12 6.77 -1.89 5.23
N HIS A 13 7.09 -0.61 4.99
CA HIS A 13 7.70 -0.17 3.72
C HIS A 13 9.23 -0.32 3.66
N CYS A 14 9.84 -1.23 4.43
CA CYS A 14 11.28 -1.45 4.41
C CYS A 14 11.74 -1.71 2.97
N GLY A 15 12.80 -1.05 2.50
CA GLY A 15 13.26 -1.10 1.09
C GLY A 15 12.78 0.06 0.20
N ILE A 16 11.69 0.75 0.55
CA ILE A 16 11.15 1.86 -0.25
C ILE A 16 11.71 3.20 0.27
N SER A 17 12.88 3.59 -0.28
CA SER A 17 13.60 4.88 -0.14
C SER A 17 14.25 5.24 1.22
N GLY A 18 15.43 5.90 1.15
CA GLY A 18 16.24 6.43 2.27
C GLY A 18 17.55 5.68 2.58
N SER A 19 18.62 6.40 2.98
CA SER A 19 19.96 5.86 3.34
C SER A 19 19.97 4.84 4.49
N ASP A 20 18.84 4.72 5.17
CA ASP A 20 18.55 3.93 6.36
C ASP A 20 17.70 2.67 6.06
N CYS A 21 17.28 2.47 4.80
CA CYS A 21 16.55 1.31 4.29
C CYS A 21 15.20 0.99 4.98
N LEU A 22 14.75 1.79 5.95
CA LEU A 22 13.52 1.56 6.72
C LEU A 22 12.25 1.95 5.94
N GLY A 23 12.37 2.87 4.98
CA GLY A 23 11.25 3.42 4.26
C GLY A 23 10.35 4.33 5.11
N PRO A 24 9.26 4.85 4.52
CA PRO A 24 8.36 5.78 5.19
C PRO A 24 7.49 5.07 6.23
N LYS A 25 7.28 5.73 7.37
CA LYS A 25 6.46 5.21 8.46
C LYS A 25 5.00 5.03 8.00
N LEU A 26 4.48 3.83 8.17
CA LEU A 26 3.07 3.51 7.93
C LEU A 26 2.20 4.13 9.03
N VAL A 27 1.17 4.85 8.61
CA VAL A 27 0.13 5.41 9.49
C VAL A 27 -1.05 4.46 9.55
N TYR A 28 -1.53 3.97 8.40
CA TYR A 28 -2.71 3.12 8.32
C TYR A 28 -2.72 2.36 6.99
N ARG A 29 -3.32 1.17 6.96
CA ARG A 29 -3.64 0.45 5.71
C ARG A 29 -4.90 -0.40 5.83
N THR A 30 -5.64 -0.53 4.73
CA THR A 30 -6.90 -1.31 4.70
C THR A 30 -6.70 -2.82 4.61
N SER A 31 -5.53 -3.30 4.13
CA SER A 31 -5.27 -4.74 3.94
C SER A 31 -4.86 -5.47 5.21
N ARG A 32 -4.69 -4.78 6.35
CA ARG A 32 -4.11 -5.33 7.59
C ARG A 32 -4.73 -6.64 8.06
N ASP A 33 -6.05 -6.76 7.96
CA ASP A 33 -6.77 -7.94 8.45
C ASP A 33 -6.74 -9.11 7.44
N LYS A 34 -6.61 -8.80 6.14
CA LYS A 34 -6.52 -9.81 5.06
C LYS A 34 -5.10 -10.32 4.89
N GLU A 35 -4.13 -9.45 5.07
CA GLU A 35 -2.70 -9.72 4.90
C GLU A 35 -1.94 -9.17 6.12
N PRO A 36 -1.85 -9.96 7.20
CA PRO A 36 -1.15 -9.55 8.42
C PRO A 36 0.35 -9.33 8.16
N PHE A 37 0.92 -8.35 8.84
CA PHE A 37 2.37 -8.12 8.81
C PHE A 37 3.11 -9.23 9.56
N THR A 38 4.08 -9.86 8.91
CA THR A 38 4.99 -10.84 9.52
C THR A 38 6.26 -10.12 9.98
N PRO A 39 6.49 -9.96 11.30
CA PRO A 39 7.71 -9.33 11.79
C PRO A 39 8.93 -10.25 11.55
N PRO A 40 10.13 -9.68 11.39
CA PRO A 40 11.36 -10.48 11.34
C PRO A 40 11.51 -11.30 12.64
N ALA A 41 12.00 -12.53 12.52
CA ALA A 41 12.11 -13.48 13.64
C ALA A 41 13.08 -13.04 14.75
N GLY A 42 13.89 -12.00 14.50
CA GLY A 42 14.82 -11.43 15.47
C GLY A 42 15.54 -10.18 14.92
N PRO A 43 16.41 -9.56 15.72
CA PRO A 43 17.12 -8.33 15.33
C PRO A 43 18.02 -8.50 14.09
N ASP A 44 18.63 -9.68 13.94
CA ASP A 44 19.56 -10.01 12.86
C ASP A 44 18.90 -10.76 11.70
N ALA A 45 17.59 -11.05 11.80
CA ALA A 45 16.87 -11.71 10.73
C ALA A 45 16.73 -10.76 9.54
N PRO A 46 16.83 -11.27 8.30
CA PRO A 46 16.59 -10.45 7.12
C PRO A 46 15.19 -9.86 7.19
N ARG A 47 15.07 -8.61 6.74
CA ARG A 47 13.79 -7.92 6.64
C ARG A 47 13.25 -8.14 5.25
N ARG A 48 11.93 -8.23 5.14
CA ARG A 48 11.23 -8.14 3.87
C ARG A 48 11.56 -6.79 3.22
N LEU A 49 12.14 -6.83 2.03
CA LEU A 49 12.45 -5.64 1.25
C LEU A 49 11.37 -5.45 0.20
N MET A 50 10.57 -4.40 0.38
CA MET A 50 9.55 -4.00 -0.57
C MET A 50 10.14 -3.15 -1.68
N GLU A 51 9.65 -3.39 -2.88
CA GLU A 51 9.92 -2.62 -4.07
C GLU A 51 8.65 -1.88 -4.52
N LEU A 52 8.83 -0.64 -4.97
CA LEU A 52 7.74 0.15 -5.52
C LEU A 52 7.57 -0.17 -7.01
N CYS A 53 6.40 -0.69 -7.36
CA CYS A 53 6.00 -0.98 -8.73
C CYS A 53 4.89 -0.01 -9.18
N SER A 54 4.86 0.31 -10.48
CA SER A 54 3.71 1.00 -11.05
C SER A 54 2.49 0.09 -11.06
N ALA A 55 1.30 0.65 -10.91
CA ALA A 55 0.07 -0.11 -11.12
C ALA A 55 0.06 -0.72 -12.53
N PRO A 56 -0.33 -1.99 -12.69
CA PRO A 56 -0.20 -2.68 -13.95
C PRO A 56 -1.19 -2.10 -14.96
N ARG A 57 -0.77 -1.93 -16.21
CA ARG A 57 -1.56 -1.24 -17.26
C ARG A 57 -2.93 -1.86 -17.53
N ASN A 58 -3.13 -3.12 -17.18
CA ASN A 58 -4.40 -3.82 -17.33
C ASN A 58 -5.38 -3.57 -16.16
N HIS A 59 -4.92 -2.99 -15.04
CA HIS A 59 -5.75 -2.68 -13.89
C HIS A 59 -6.72 -1.54 -14.21
N LYS A 60 -7.96 -1.63 -13.73
CA LYS A 60 -9.05 -0.70 -14.09
C LYS A 60 -8.72 0.77 -13.80
N LEU A 61 -8.05 1.06 -12.67
CA LEU A 61 -7.60 2.43 -12.36
C LEU A 61 -6.50 2.93 -13.29
N ALA A 62 -5.64 2.05 -13.81
CA ALA A 62 -4.56 2.43 -14.73
C ALA A 62 -5.03 2.48 -16.20
N ARG A 63 -6.30 2.16 -16.48
CA ARG A 63 -6.90 2.15 -17.81
C ARG A 63 -7.86 3.32 -17.99
N ASP A 64 -8.03 3.72 -19.25
CA ASP A 64 -9.10 4.61 -19.70
C ASP A 64 -9.20 5.93 -18.90
N ASN A 65 -8.06 6.40 -18.37
CA ASN A 65 -7.93 7.58 -17.52
C ASN A 65 -8.84 7.59 -16.28
N LEU A 66 -9.29 6.43 -15.80
CA LEU A 66 -10.17 6.37 -14.62
C LEU A 66 -9.51 6.97 -13.38
N TRP A 67 -8.20 6.78 -13.19
CA TRP A 67 -7.46 7.43 -12.11
C TRP A 67 -7.54 8.96 -12.16
N GLU A 68 -7.53 9.57 -13.35
CA GLU A 68 -7.65 11.04 -13.51
C GLU A 68 -9.02 11.55 -13.08
N VAL A 69 -10.05 10.70 -13.11
CA VAL A 69 -11.42 11.01 -12.66
C VAL A 69 -11.59 10.75 -11.17
N VAL A 70 -11.04 9.64 -10.67
CA VAL A 70 -11.21 9.20 -9.28
C VAL A 70 -10.31 9.98 -8.31
N CYS A 71 -9.08 10.30 -8.70
CA CYS A 71 -8.11 10.96 -7.82
C CYS A 71 -8.63 12.30 -7.27
N PRO A 72 -9.27 13.19 -8.05
CA PRO A 72 -9.90 14.40 -7.52
C PRO A 72 -11.02 14.14 -6.50
N GLU A 73 -11.80 13.08 -6.66
CA GLU A 73 -12.83 12.70 -5.68
C GLU A 73 -12.19 12.14 -4.40
N VAL A 74 -11.09 11.39 -4.52
CA VAL A 74 -10.27 10.98 -3.36
C VAL A 74 -9.75 12.19 -2.60
N VAL A 75 -9.24 13.22 -3.29
CA VAL A 75 -8.78 14.48 -2.66
C VAL A 75 -9.91 15.12 -1.85
N LYS A 76 -11.12 15.24 -2.42
CA LYS A 76 -12.28 15.79 -1.69
C LYS A 76 -12.61 15.00 -0.42
N LEU A 77 -12.46 13.68 -0.46
CA LEU A 77 -12.67 12.82 0.71
C LEU A 77 -11.57 13.03 1.76
N LEU A 78 -10.31 13.16 1.35
CA LEU A 78 -9.22 13.48 2.28
C LEU A 78 -9.43 14.85 2.94
N ASP A 79 -9.81 15.86 2.16
CA ASP A 79 -10.11 17.21 2.65
C ASP A 79 -11.31 17.19 3.63
N LYS A 80 -12.37 16.44 3.32
CA LYS A 80 -13.53 16.25 4.19
C LYS A 80 -13.16 15.70 5.58
N HIS A 81 -12.12 14.89 5.66
CA HIS A 81 -11.63 14.28 6.91
C HIS A 81 -10.49 15.08 7.57
N ASP A 82 -10.21 16.30 7.10
CA ASP A 82 -9.12 17.17 7.55
C ASP A 82 -7.76 16.42 7.54
N ILE A 83 -7.46 15.75 6.43
CA ILE A 83 -6.19 15.04 6.21
C ILE A 83 -5.28 15.90 5.33
N ASN A 84 -4.17 16.35 5.90
CA ASN A 84 -3.13 17.09 5.19
C ASN A 84 -2.24 16.12 4.40
N TRP A 85 -2.58 15.91 3.13
CA TRP A 85 -1.83 15.04 2.23
C TRP A 85 -0.74 15.81 1.49
N THR A 86 0.35 15.12 1.16
CA THR A 86 1.53 15.64 0.44
C THR A 86 1.71 14.97 -0.92
N SER A 87 1.32 13.70 -1.05
CA SER A 87 1.25 12.99 -2.32
C SER A 87 0.12 11.95 -2.32
N ILE A 88 -0.37 11.61 -3.50
CA ILE A 88 -1.33 10.52 -3.69
C ILE A 88 -0.87 9.73 -4.91
N ASP A 89 -0.33 8.55 -4.66
CA ASP A 89 0.31 7.73 -5.68
C ASP A 89 -0.52 6.46 -5.93
N LEU A 90 -0.66 6.07 -7.20
CA LEU A 90 -1.25 4.79 -7.58
C LEU A 90 -0.14 3.78 -7.85
N VAL A 91 0.12 2.92 -6.87
CA VAL A 91 1.30 2.05 -6.85
C VAL A 91 0.90 0.60 -6.62
N ARG A 92 1.87 -0.28 -6.73
CA ARG A 92 1.78 -1.67 -6.30
C ARG A 92 3.09 -2.00 -5.62
N PHE A 93 3.07 -2.89 -4.64
CA PHE A 93 4.30 -3.32 -4.00
C PHE A 93 4.64 -4.76 -4.38
N ALA A 94 5.94 -5.04 -4.37
CA ALA A 94 6.45 -6.38 -4.54
C ALA A 94 7.55 -6.69 -3.54
N TRP A 95 7.75 -7.96 -3.21
CA TRP A 95 8.90 -8.45 -2.46
C TRP A 95 9.17 -9.92 -2.83
N GLU A 96 10.36 -10.42 -2.50
CA GLU A 96 10.69 -11.84 -2.62
C GLU A 96 9.78 -12.68 -1.71
N ALA A 97 9.06 -13.64 -2.30
CA ALA A 97 8.18 -14.52 -1.56
C ALA A 97 8.99 -15.52 -0.73
N GLU A 98 8.57 -15.75 0.53
CA GLU A 98 9.22 -16.70 1.43
C GLU A 98 8.68 -18.13 1.27
N SER A 99 7.54 -18.30 0.58
CA SER A 99 6.96 -19.60 0.27
C SER A 99 6.19 -19.64 -1.06
N ASP A 100 5.92 -20.85 -1.54
CA ASP A 100 5.11 -21.10 -2.74
C ASP A 100 3.66 -20.59 -2.60
N GLU A 101 3.13 -20.55 -1.38
CA GLU A 101 1.78 -20.02 -1.09
C GLU A 101 1.73 -18.49 -1.12
N GLU A 102 2.82 -17.82 -0.74
CA GLU A 102 2.92 -16.36 -0.80
C GLU A 102 3.19 -15.88 -2.22
N ALA A 103 3.91 -16.67 -3.02
CA ALA A 103 4.32 -16.31 -4.36
C ALA A 103 3.14 -16.02 -5.30
N THR A 104 3.20 -14.89 -6.00
CA THR A 104 2.20 -14.51 -6.99
C THR A 104 2.40 -15.28 -8.28
N ARG A 105 1.29 -15.81 -8.82
CA ARG A 105 1.24 -16.49 -10.11
C ARG A 105 0.52 -15.64 -11.14
N ASP A 106 0.96 -15.72 -12.39
CA ASP A 106 0.29 -15.10 -13.52
C ASP A 106 -1.01 -15.84 -13.90
N ALA A 107 -1.72 -15.34 -14.92
CA ALA A 107 -2.98 -15.93 -15.40
C ALA A 107 -2.83 -17.37 -15.94
N ASN A 108 -1.60 -17.79 -16.26
CA ASN A 108 -1.29 -19.14 -16.74
C ASN A 108 -0.81 -20.06 -15.60
N GLY A 109 -0.72 -19.55 -14.37
CA GLY A 109 -0.27 -20.30 -13.20
C GLY A 109 1.25 -20.34 -13.02
N TYR A 110 2.02 -19.58 -13.79
CA TYR A 110 3.48 -19.48 -13.61
C TYR A 110 3.83 -18.45 -12.55
N TYR A 111 4.88 -18.71 -11.77
CA TYR A 111 5.41 -17.72 -10.84
C TYR A 111 5.84 -16.45 -11.58
N ILE A 112 5.50 -15.30 -11.01
CA ILE A 112 6.13 -14.05 -11.40
C ILE A 112 7.46 -14.00 -10.63
N SER A 113 8.59 -14.04 -11.35
CA SER A 113 9.92 -14.10 -10.75
C SER A 113 10.70 -12.80 -10.91
N GLY A 114 11.40 -12.40 -9.85
CA GLY A 114 12.44 -11.39 -9.85
C GLY A 114 13.83 -12.00 -10.05
N PRO A 115 14.90 -11.22 -9.84
CA PRO A 115 16.28 -11.70 -9.97
C PRO A 115 16.62 -12.87 -9.05
N ASP A 116 16.09 -12.84 -7.82
CA ASP A 116 16.51 -13.74 -6.74
C ASP A 116 15.47 -14.82 -6.40
N GLY A 117 14.26 -14.76 -6.97
CA GLY A 117 13.22 -15.77 -6.73
C GLY A 117 11.81 -15.35 -7.16
N PRO A 118 10.78 -16.16 -6.81
CA PRO A 118 9.38 -15.77 -6.97
C PRO A 118 9.05 -14.50 -6.18
N LEU A 119 8.19 -13.65 -6.73
CA LEU A 119 7.74 -12.42 -6.10
C LEU A 119 6.32 -12.57 -5.57
N HIS A 120 6.07 -11.94 -4.43
CA HIS A 120 4.74 -11.56 -3.99
C HIS A 120 4.39 -10.18 -4.53
N PHE A 121 3.15 -9.99 -5.00
CA PHE A 121 2.61 -8.68 -5.36
C PHE A 121 1.35 -8.37 -4.57
N THR A 122 1.32 -7.22 -3.92
CA THR A 122 0.12 -6.71 -3.22
C THR A 122 -0.99 -6.38 -4.22
N PRO A 123 -2.24 -6.15 -3.78
CA PRO A 123 -3.21 -5.41 -4.56
C PRO A 123 -2.67 -4.02 -4.98
N VAL A 124 -3.31 -3.38 -5.95
CA VAL A 124 -3.00 -1.99 -6.29
C VAL A 124 -3.33 -1.10 -5.10
N THR A 125 -2.43 -0.19 -4.73
CA THR A 125 -2.56 0.66 -3.55
C THR A 125 -2.67 2.12 -3.95
N ILE A 126 -3.69 2.80 -3.45
CA ILE A 126 -3.71 4.27 -3.32
C ILE A 126 -2.85 4.61 -2.11
N TRP A 127 -1.65 5.10 -2.36
CA TRP A 127 -0.63 5.33 -1.34
C TRP A 127 -0.52 6.82 -1.04
N VAL A 128 -1.15 7.23 0.05
CA VAL A 128 -1.28 8.64 0.46
C VAL A 128 -0.10 9.03 1.36
N GLY A 129 0.68 10.01 0.93
CA GLY A 129 1.66 10.69 1.78
C GLY A 129 0.98 11.76 2.63
N VAL A 130 1.32 11.84 3.91
CA VAL A 130 0.84 12.87 4.85
C VAL A 130 2.00 13.49 5.61
N ASP A 131 1.83 14.71 6.12
CA ASP A 131 2.83 15.32 6.98
C ASP A 131 3.01 14.50 8.27
N PRO A 132 4.24 14.34 8.81
CA PRO A 132 4.48 13.56 10.01
C PRO A 132 3.63 14.04 11.19
N GLY A 133 2.87 13.13 11.81
CA GLY A 133 2.00 13.44 12.94
C GLY A 133 0.73 14.27 12.63
N SER A 134 0.48 14.62 11.38
CA SER A 134 -0.71 15.39 10.97
C SER A 134 -2.01 14.58 10.95
N THR A 135 -1.90 13.27 10.75
CA THR A 135 -3.04 12.37 10.52
C THR A 135 -3.02 11.20 11.50
N THR A 136 -4.17 10.88 12.07
CA THR A 136 -4.36 9.71 12.93
C THR A 136 -4.87 8.52 12.12
N SER A 137 -4.59 7.31 12.60
CA SER A 137 -5.07 6.08 11.96
C SER A 137 -6.60 5.98 11.92
N GLU A 138 -7.29 6.65 12.85
CA GLU A 138 -8.76 6.74 12.87
C GLU A 138 -9.31 7.61 11.74
N LYS A 139 -8.74 8.80 11.52
CA LYS A 139 -9.10 9.64 10.37
C LYS A 139 -8.84 8.91 9.06
N ALA A 140 -7.66 8.31 8.94
CA ALA A 140 -7.27 7.52 7.77
C ALA A 140 -8.23 6.34 7.53
N HIS A 141 -8.68 5.66 8.59
CA HIS A 141 -9.67 4.59 8.50
C HIS A 141 -11.00 5.09 7.92
N HIS A 142 -11.60 6.14 8.49
CA HIS A 142 -12.87 6.67 8.03
C HIS A 142 -12.81 7.18 6.59
N ALA A 143 -11.74 7.91 6.24
CA ALA A 143 -11.49 8.34 4.86
C ALA A 143 -11.36 7.14 3.91
N SER A 144 -10.64 6.09 4.30
CA SER A 144 -10.46 4.89 3.49
C SER A 144 -11.77 4.14 3.22
N VAL A 145 -12.67 4.07 4.20
CA VAL A 145 -13.99 3.45 4.01
C VAL A 145 -14.77 4.18 2.92
N GLU A 146 -14.77 5.51 2.93
CA GLU A 146 -15.43 6.30 1.90
C GLU A 146 -14.73 6.19 0.54
N ILE A 147 -13.39 6.16 0.50
CA ILE A 147 -12.62 5.97 -0.73
C ILE A 147 -12.93 4.59 -1.34
N LEU A 148 -12.95 3.52 -0.55
CA LEU A 148 -13.30 2.19 -1.05
C LEU A 148 -14.76 2.13 -1.55
N ALA A 149 -15.68 2.82 -0.87
CA ALA A 149 -17.07 2.93 -1.34
C ALA A 149 -17.19 3.70 -2.66
N LEU A 150 -16.40 4.76 -2.85
CA LEU A 150 -16.29 5.49 -4.11
C LEU A 150 -15.74 4.56 -5.22
N LEU A 151 -14.67 3.82 -4.97
CA LEU A 151 -14.09 2.88 -5.92
C LEU A 151 -15.07 1.79 -6.34
N GLN A 152 -15.88 1.30 -5.39
CA GLN A 152 -16.93 0.32 -5.64
C GLN A 152 -17.99 0.83 -6.63
N GLN A 153 -18.30 2.14 -6.65
CA GLN A 153 -19.23 2.73 -7.65
C GLN A 153 -18.68 2.67 -9.07
N HIS A 154 -17.37 2.54 -9.22
CA HIS A 154 -16.68 2.32 -10.49
C HIS A 154 -16.31 0.84 -10.70
N ASP A 155 -16.93 -0.11 -9.98
CA ASP A 155 -16.60 -1.55 -9.94
C ASP A 155 -15.09 -1.84 -9.78
N VAL A 156 -14.40 -1.03 -8.97
CA VAL A 156 -13.01 -1.26 -8.58
C VAL A 156 -13.00 -1.84 -7.17
N THR A 157 -12.63 -3.11 -7.04
CA THR A 157 -12.66 -3.83 -5.76
C THR A 157 -11.31 -4.40 -5.32
N ASP A 158 -10.36 -4.51 -6.24
CA ASP A 158 -9.01 -5.03 -6.02
C ASP A 158 -8.01 -3.90 -5.73
N VAL A 159 -8.36 -3.05 -4.76
CA VAL A 159 -7.55 -1.88 -4.37
C VAL A 159 -7.45 -1.76 -2.86
N GLU A 160 -6.27 -1.35 -2.42
CA GLU A 160 -5.96 -0.98 -1.05
C GLU A 160 -5.80 0.54 -0.92
N VAL A 161 -6.10 1.09 0.27
CA VAL A 161 -5.69 2.44 0.64
C VAL A 161 -4.71 2.34 1.81
N ALA A 162 -3.55 2.98 1.66
CA ALA A 162 -2.51 3.03 2.69
C ALA A 162 -1.96 4.45 2.84
N TYR A 163 -1.60 4.81 4.07
CA TYR A 163 -1.14 6.14 4.46
C TYR A 163 0.27 6.04 5.03
N ARG A 164 1.14 6.95 4.61
CA ARG A 164 2.52 7.04 5.08
C ARG A 164 2.85 8.45 5.51
N GLU A 165 3.76 8.58 6.47
CA GLU A 165 4.42 9.86 6.68
C GLU A 165 5.38 10.13 5.51
N SER A 166 5.25 11.30 4.87
CA SER A 166 6.12 11.78 3.81
C SER A 166 6.97 12.94 4.34
N ARG A 167 8.26 12.95 4.01
CA ARG A 167 9.21 14.03 4.36
C ARG A 167 9.89 14.56 3.12
#